data_AF-A0A812S392-F1
#
_entry.id   AF-A0A812S392-F1
#
_cell.length_a   1.000
_cell.length_b   1.000
_cell.length_c   1.000
_cell.angle_alpha   90.00
_cell.angle_beta   90.00
_cell.angle_gamma   90.00
#
_symmetry.space_group_name_H-M   'P 1'
#
loop_
_entity.id
_entity.type
_entity.pdbx_description
1 polymer ?
#
loop_
_entity_poly.entity_id
_entity_poly.type
_entity_poly.pdbx_seq_one_letter_code
_entity_poly.pdbx_strand_id
1 'polypeptide(L)'
;MPQQLGLCGHWWRLWRVAFYASYPGEQKTLWEAFYFSLQTLTTVGFGDVYPVTRGGRAFATVWMLLGVTAAANTIVTLTDAILKYRKELKADNLSKELLLQMSRDGSGKVQKMDFLCYELVRRGLCDSDDLSDILNLFLQLDHEGAGFLRAEDLCNMRPKRSA
;
A
#
# COMPACT_ATOMS: atom_id res chain seq x y z
N MET A 1 -39.93 14.95 24.94
CA MET A 1 -39.48 16.36 24.91
C MET A 1 -38.34 16.52 25.89
N PRO A 2 -37.25 17.26 25.62
CA PRO A 2 -36.81 17.95 24.38
C PRO A 2 -35.49 17.32 23.82
N GLN A 3 -35.08 17.33 22.54
CA GLN A 3 -35.12 18.28 21.43
C GLN A 3 -34.49 19.65 21.72
N GLN A 4 -33.18 19.74 22.03
CA GLN A 4 -32.37 20.97 21.84
C GLN A 4 -30.84 20.70 21.75
N LEU A 5 -30.37 19.74 20.93
CA LEU A 5 -28.92 19.52 20.71
C LEU A 5 -28.47 19.77 19.26
N GLY A 6 -29.13 20.71 18.56
CA GLY A 6 -28.84 21.04 17.16
C GLY A 6 -28.39 22.48 16.89
N LEU A 7 -28.43 23.38 17.88
CA LEU A 7 -28.26 24.83 17.63
C LEU A 7 -26.98 25.45 18.23
N CYS A 8 -26.23 24.73 19.07
CA CYS A 8 -25.03 25.29 19.70
C CYS A 8 -23.81 25.36 18.76
N GLY A 9 -23.83 24.62 17.65
CA GLY A 9 -22.75 24.56 16.66
C GLY A 9 -22.86 25.56 15.51
N HIS A 10 -23.71 26.59 15.59
CA HIS A 10 -23.83 27.60 14.52
C HIS A 10 -23.41 29.01 14.98
N TRP A 11 -23.27 29.23 16.29
CA TRP A 11 -22.77 30.49 16.86
C TRP A 11 -21.34 30.81 16.41
N TRP A 12 -20.48 29.80 16.19
CA TRP A 12 -19.13 30.01 15.64
C TRP A 12 -19.14 30.49 14.18
N ARG A 13 -20.16 30.15 13.39
CA ARG A 13 -20.31 30.63 12.00
C ARG A 13 -20.75 32.10 11.97
N LEU A 14 -21.60 32.51 12.92
CA LEU A 14 -22.05 33.90 13.08
C LEU A 14 -20.95 34.81 13.65
N TRP A 15 -20.14 34.32 14.60
CA TRP A 15 -18.97 35.06 15.11
C TRP A 15 -17.91 35.30 14.02
N ARG A 16 -17.73 34.34 13.11
CA ARG A 16 -16.75 34.42 12.01
C ARG A 16 -17.13 35.46 10.94
N VAL A 17 -18.42 35.60 10.63
CA VAL A 17 -18.93 36.59 9.65
C VAL A 17 -18.97 37.98 10.28
N ALA A 18 -19.35 38.09 11.57
CA ALA A 18 -19.35 39.35 12.30
C ALA A 18 -17.93 39.96 12.44
N PHE A 19 -16.89 39.14 12.60
CA PHE A 19 -15.50 39.60 12.61
C PHE A 19 -15.00 40.06 11.23
N TYR A 20 -15.32 39.33 10.16
CA TYR A 20 -14.96 39.74 8.79
C TYR A 20 -15.72 40.98 8.29
N ALA A 21 -16.94 41.21 8.78
CA ALA A 21 -17.73 42.40 8.47
C ALA A 21 -17.35 43.63 9.31
N SER A 22 -16.66 43.46 10.46
CA SER A 22 -16.41 44.54 11.45
C SER A 22 -14.94 44.85 11.72
N TYR A 23 -13.98 44.52 10.85
CA TYR A 23 -12.61 45.06 10.96
C TYR A 23 -12.38 46.21 9.94
N PRO A 24 -12.59 47.47 10.36
CA PRO A 24 -12.30 48.63 9.53
C PRO A 24 -10.78 48.84 9.54
N GLY A 25 -10.16 48.84 8.36
CA GLY A 25 -8.73 49.18 8.22
C GLY A 25 -7.98 48.36 7.17
N GLU A 26 -8.57 47.28 6.66
CA GLU A 26 -7.92 46.36 5.72
C GLU A 26 -8.83 46.18 4.50
N GLN A 27 -8.90 47.20 3.64
CA GLN A 27 -9.70 47.17 2.41
C GLN A 27 -9.04 46.27 1.34
N LYS A 28 -8.92 44.97 1.63
CA LYS A 28 -8.44 43.97 0.68
C LYS A 28 -9.65 43.36 -0.03
N THR A 29 -9.56 43.22 -1.34
CA THR A 29 -10.56 42.52 -2.15
C THR A 29 -10.57 41.02 -1.83
N LEU A 30 -11.69 40.34 -2.09
CA LEU A 30 -11.79 38.88 -1.94
C LEU A 30 -10.71 38.15 -2.73
N TRP A 31 -10.30 38.70 -3.88
CA TRP A 31 -9.25 38.10 -4.70
C TRP A 31 -7.89 38.16 -4.05
N GLU A 32 -7.52 39.31 -3.46
CA GLU A 32 -6.26 39.46 -2.75
C GLU A 32 -6.18 38.54 -1.51
N ALA A 33 -7.30 38.33 -0.82
CA ALA A 33 -7.36 37.41 0.33
C ALA A 33 -7.19 35.94 -0.09
N PHE A 34 -7.82 35.53 -1.20
CA PHE A 34 -7.63 34.19 -1.76
C PHE A 34 -6.20 33.99 -2.27
N TYR A 35 -5.66 34.98 -2.99
CA TYR A 35 -4.29 34.95 -3.48
C TYR A 35 -3.27 34.87 -2.32
N PHE A 36 -3.45 35.64 -1.25
CA PHE A 36 -2.66 35.52 -0.02
C PHE A 36 -2.74 34.11 0.60
N SER A 37 -3.94 33.53 0.64
CA SER A 37 -4.15 32.17 1.16
C SER A 37 -3.44 31.13 0.30
N LEU A 38 -3.50 31.28 -1.02
CA LEU A 38 -2.86 30.37 -1.97
C LEU A 38 -1.34 30.44 -1.87
N GLN A 39 -0.74 31.64 -1.92
CA GLN A 39 0.73 31.79 -1.82
C GLN A 39 1.29 31.29 -0.49
N THR A 40 0.49 31.38 0.58
CA THR A 40 0.84 30.86 1.90
C THR A 40 0.76 29.34 1.93
N LEU A 41 -0.29 28.76 1.34
CA LEU A 41 -0.46 27.31 1.24
C LEU A 41 0.60 26.65 0.35
N THR A 42 0.95 27.28 -0.75
CA THR A 42 2.01 26.83 -1.66
C THR A 42 3.40 27.19 -1.18
N THR A 43 3.53 27.88 -0.04
CA THR A 43 4.80 28.35 0.55
C THR A 43 5.63 29.27 -0.36
N VAL A 44 5.02 29.84 -1.40
CA VAL A 44 5.69 30.76 -2.34
C VAL A 44 6.01 32.09 -1.66
N GLY A 45 5.05 32.65 -0.92
CA GLY A 45 5.25 33.79 -0.02
C GLY A 45 5.92 35.02 -0.64
N PHE A 46 5.41 35.55 -1.76
CA PHE A 46 5.93 36.76 -2.40
C PHE A 46 5.89 38.00 -1.49
N GLY A 47 4.97 38.03 -0.52
CA GLY A 47 4.87 39.12 0.46
C GLY A 47 4.38 40.45 -0.14
N ASP A 48 3.80 40.40 -1.33
CA ASP A 48 3.14 41.51 -2.03
C ASP A 48 1.79 41.87 -1.38
N VAL A 49 1.06 40.86 -0.94
CA VAL A 49 -0.23 41.00 -0.24
C VAL A 49 -0.08 40.44 1.16
N TYR A 50 -0.14 41.30 2.18
CA TYR A 50 -0.10 40.91 3.59
C TYR A 50 -1.06 41.75 4.43
N PRO A 51 -1.49 41.24 5.61
CA PRO A 51 -2.25 42.04 6.56
C PRO A 51 -1.35 43.06 7.27
N VAL A 52 -1.76 44.32 7.23
CA VAL A 52 -1.13 45.48 7.86
C VAL A 52 -1.69 45.70 9.28
N THR A 53 -2.94 45.31 9.52
CA THR A 53 -3.61 45.54 10.82
C THR A 53 -3.13 44.55 11.89
N ARG A 54 -3.15 44.96 13.17
CA ARG A 54 -2.82 44.04 14.29
C ARG A 54 -3.76 42.83 14.35
N GLY A 55 -5.05 43.03 14.06
CA GLY A 55 -6.05 41.95 14.03
C GLY A 55 -5.85 41.00 12.85
N GLY A 56 -5.64 41.54 11.64
CA GLY A 56 -5.37 40.76 10.44
C GLY A 56 -4.11 39.90 10.56
N ARG A 57 -3.05 40.43 11.20
CA ARG A 57 -1.85 39.65 11.50
C ARG A 57 -2.13 38.46 12.42
N ALA A 58 -2.89 38.66 13.51
CA ALA A 58 -3.24 37.58 14.43
C ALA A 58 -4.07 36.48 13.73
N PHE A 59 -5.03 36.87 12.89
CA PHE A 59 -5.81 35.93 12.09
C PHE A 59 -4.94 35.18 11.08
N ALA A 60 -4.07 35.87 10.36
CA ALA A 60 -3.17 35.26 9.40
C ALA A 60 -2.22 34.25 10.04
N THR A 61 -1.74 34.48 11.25
CA THR A 61 -0.94 33.49 12.00
C THR A 61 -1.72 32.20 12.25
N VAL A 62 -2.97 32.30 12.70
CA VAL A 62 -3.82 31.11 12.91
C VAL A 62 -4.10 30.41 11.58
N TRP A 63 -4.36 31.17 10.52
CA TRP A 63 -4.61 30.64 9.18
C TRP A 63 -3.39 29.90 8.61
N MET A 64 -2.18 30.43 8.78
CA MET A 64 -0.93 29.78 8.39
C MET A 64 -0.77 28.42 9.07
N LEU A 65 -1.04 28.32 10.38
CA LEU A 65 -0.96 27.06 11.11
C LEU A 65 -1.94 26.00 10.56
N LEU A 66 -3.16 26.42 10.21
CA LEU A 66 -4.12 25.55 9.55
C LEU A 66 -3.66 25.14 8.14
N GLY A 67 -3.06 26.05 7.38
CA GLY A 67 -2.49 25.76 6.07
C GLY A 67 -1.40 24.69 6.12
N VAL A 68 -0.49 24.77 7.09
CA VAL A 68 0.59 23.79 7.28
C VAL A 68 0.04 22.40 7.60
N THR A 69 -0.95 22.30 8.49
CA THR A 69 -1.56 21.00 8.83
C THR A 69 -2.32 20.40 7.64
N ALA A 70 -3.02 21.22 6.86
CA ALA A 70 -3.67 20.77 5.63
C ALA A 70 -2.65 20.25 4.61
N ALA A 71 -1.57 21.01 4.36
CA ALA A 71 -0.50 20.61 3.44
C ALA A 71 0.16 19.28 3.87
N ALA A 72 0.49 19.14 5.16
CA ALA A 72 1.04 17.89 5.70
C ALA A 72 0.11 16.70 5.47
N ASN A 73 -1.19 16.86 5.73
CA ASN A 73 -2.18 15.80 5.51
C ASN A 73 -2.29 15.41 4.03
N THR A 74 -2.23 16.38 3.10
CA THR A 74 -2.25 16.06 1.66
C THR A 74 -1.03 15.27 1.21
N ILE A 75 0.14 15.56 1.79
CA ILE A 75 1.37 14.82 1.48
C ILE A 75 1.25 13.37 1.98
N VAL A 76 0.72 13.17 3.18
CA VAL A 76 0.51 11.83 3.75
C VAL A 76 -0.45 11.01 2.89
N THR A 77 -1.63 11.55 2.55
CA THR A 77 -2.61 10.81 1.75
C THR A 77 -2.11 10.52 0.34
N LEU A 78 -1.38 11.45 -0.27
CA LEU A 78 -0.74 11.23 -1.56
C LEU A 78 0.33 10.14 -1.48
N THR A 79 1.14 10.15 -0.42
CA THR A 79 2.17 9.13 -0.18
C THR A 79 1.53 7.75 -0.01
N ASP A 80 0.48 7.64 0.79
CA ASP A 80 -0.26 6.40 1.00
C ASP A 80 -0.90 5.89 -0.30
N ALA A 81 -1.46 6.78 -1.12
CA ALA A 81 -2.01 6.42 -2.43
C ALA A 81 -0.93 5.86 -3.37
N ILE A 82 0.25 6.50 -3.43
CA ILE A 82 1.38 6.03 -4.23
C ILE A 82 1.89 4.69 -3.70
N LEU A 83 2.07 4.56 -2.39
CA LEU A 83 2.55 3.32 -1.78
C LEU A 83 1.57 2.17 -1.98
N LYS A 84 0.26 2.42 -1.89
CA LYS A 84 -0.78 1.42 -2.15
C LYS A 84 -0.70 0.93 -3.60
N TYR A 85 -0.62 1.84 -4.55
CA TYR A 85 -0.47 1.50 -5.98
C TYR A 85 0.78 0.65 -6.23
N ARG A 86 1.92 1.01 -5.63
CA ARG A 86 3.17 0.24 -5.77
C ARG A 86 3.11 -1.12 -5.06
N LYS A 87 2.40 -1.23 -3.94
CA LYS A 87 2.23 -2.50 -3.21
C LYS A 87 1.41 -3.50 -4.02
N GLU A 88 0.32 -3.07 -4.64
CA GLU A 88 -0.51 -3.93 -5.49
C GLU A 88 0.30 -4.46 -6.68
N LEU A 89 1.01 -3.59 -7.40
CA LEU A 89 1.89 -4.01 -8.50
C LEU A 89 3.00 -4.97 -8.05
N LYS A 90 3.63 -4.71 -6.89
CA LYS A 90 4.66 -5.60 -6.35
C LYS A 90 4.09 -6.95 -5.91
N ALA A 91 2.91 -6.98 -5.31
CA ALA A 91 2.28 -8.22 -4.87
C ALA A 91 1.96 -9.12 -6.06
N ASP A 92 1.45 -8.55 -7.15
CA ASP A 92 1.15 -9.28 -8.38
C ASP A 92 2.42 -9.81 -9.05
N ASN A 93 3.46 -8.97 -9.17
CA ASN A 93 4.73 -9.38 -9.78
C ASN A 93 5.47 -10.43 -8.93
N LEU A 94 5.48 -10.27 -7.60
CA LEU A 94 6.09 -11.26 -6.69
C LEU A 94 5.34 -12.59 -6.74
N SER A 95 4.01 -12.57 -6.79
CA SER A 95 3.21 -13.80 -6.90
C SER A 95 3.47 -14.52 -8.23
N LYS A 96 3.56 -13.77 -9.33
CA LYS A 96 3.93 -14.33 -10.65
C LYS A 96 5.35 -14.91 -10.63
N GLU A 97 6.32 -14.20 -10.06
CA GLU A 97 7.70 -14.65 -9.97
C GLU A 97 7.81 -15.94 -9.13
N LEU A 98 7.14 -16.00 -7.98
CA LEU A 98 7.11 -17.22 -7.15
C LEU A 98 6.49 -18.41 -7.88
N LEU A 99 5.42 -18.19 -8.65
CA LEU A 99 4.80 -19.24 -9.47
C LEU A 99 5.75 -19.71 -10.59
N LEU A 100 6.49 -18.80 -11.23
CA LEU A 100 7.47 -19.14 -12.26
C LEU A 100 8.66 -19.90 -11.70
N GLN A 101 9.14 -19.55 -10.51
CA GLN A 101 10.24 -20.26 -9.85
C GLN A 101 9.84 -21.65 -9.34
N MET A 102 8.58 -21.84 -8.93
CA MET A 102 8.08 -23.15 -8.49
C MET A 102 7.78 -24.09 -9.66
N SER A 103 7.36 -23.57 -10.81
CA SER A 103 7.05 -24.39 -12.00
C SER A 103 8.34 -24.93 -12.62
N ARG A 104 8.56 -26.24 -12.47
CA ARG A 104 9.77 -26.92 -12.99
C ARG A 104 9.72 -27.13 -14.51
N ASP A 105 8.52 -27.08 -15.09
CA ASP A 105 8.21 -27.31 -16.50
C ASP A 105 7.99 -26.03 -17.31
N GLY A 106 8.04 -24.85 -16.68
CA GLY A 106 7.79 -23.56 -17.34
C GLY A 106 6.36 -23.38 -17.87
N SER A 107 5.42 -24.23 -17.43
CA SER A 107 4.02 -24.23 -17.90
C SER A 107 3.20 -23.05 -17.37
N GLY A 108 3.76 -22.26 -16.43
CA GLY A 108 3.07 -21.17 -15.75
C GLY A 108 1.99 -21.64 -14.77
N LYS A 109 1.90 -22.95 -14.53
CA LYS A 109 1.07 -23.59 -13.50
C LYS A 109 1.98 -24.37 -12.56
N VAL A 110 1.68 -24.36 -11.26
CA VAL A 110 2.39 -25.18 -10.28
C VAL A 110 1.63 -26.48 -10.12
N GLN A 111 2.27 -27.60 -10.47
CA GLN A 111 1.66 -28.92 -10.28
C GLN A 111 1.78 -29.37 -8.81
N LYS A 112 0.97 -30.36 -8.42
CA LYS A 112 1.02 -30.94 -7.07
C LYS A 112 2.44 -31.45 -6.72
N MET A 113 3.14 -32.02 -7.69
CA MET A 113 4.50 -32.52 -7.53
C MET A 113 5.51 -31.37 -7.34
N ASP A 114 5.41 -30.30 -8.14
CA ASP A 114 6.28 -29.12 -8.01
C ASP A 114 6.15 -28.47 -6.63
N PHE A 115 4.91 -28.29 -6.17
CA PHE A 115 4.63 -27.75 -4.84
C PHE A 115 5.19 -28.64 -3.73
N LEU A 116 5.02 -29.96 -3.85
CA LEU A 116 5.53 -30.92 -2.87
C LEU A 116 7.06 -30.91 -2.81
N CYS A 117 7.74 -30.91 -3.97
CA CYS A 117 9.20 -30.85 -4.03
C CYS A 117 9.72 -29.55 -3.39
N TYR A 118 9.11 -28.41 -3.74
CA TYR A 118 9.46 -27.12 -3.17
C TYR A 118 9.29 -27.09 -1.65
N GLU A 119 8.17 -27.58 -1.12
CA GLU A 119 7.88 -27.55 0.32
C GLU A 119 8.78 -28.51 1.12
N LEU A 120 9.13 -29.68 0.57
CA LEU A 120 10.05 -30.63 1.20
C LEU A 120 11.47 -30.05 1.36
N VAL A 121 11.98 -29.39 0.31
CA VAL A 121 13.29 -28.72 0.35
C VAL A 121 13.24 -27.50 1.27
N ARG A 122 12.19 -26.68 1.17
CA ARG A 122 12.02 -25.47 1.99
C ARG A 122 11.92 -25.78 3.49
N ARG A 123 11.29 -26.89 3.87
CA ARG A 123 11.20 -27.34 5.27
C ARG A 123 12.48 -28.01 5.77
N GLY A 124 13.47 -28.23 4.91
CA GLY A 124 14.70 -28.94 5.24
C GLY A 124 14.47 -30.41 5.58
N LEU A 125 13.41 -31.02 5.04
CA LEU A 125 13.12 -32.44 5.24
C LEU A 125 13.92 -33.35 4.31
N CYS A 126 14.28 -32.83 3.12
CA CYS A 126 15.15 -33.46 2.15
C CYS A 126 16.01 -32.39 1.48
N ASP A 127 17.25 -32.71 1.19
CA ASP A 127 18.07 -31.90 0.28
C ASP A 127 17.64 -32.10 -1.18
N SER A 128 18.01 -31.17 -2.06
CA SER A 128 17.68 -31.26 -3.48
C SER A 128 18.24 -32.51 -4.15
N ASP A 129 19.36 -33.01 -3.63
CA ASP A 129 20.09 -34.14 -4.18
C ASP A 129 19.35 -35.45 -3.90
N ASP A 130 18.95 -35.68 -2.64
CA ASP A 130 18.11 -36.82 -2.25
C ASP A 130 16.79 -36.85 -3.02
N LEU A 131 16.18 -35.68 -3.19
CA LEU A 131 14.91 -35.55 -3.92
C LEU A 131 15.09 -35.86 -5.41
N SER A 132 16.22 -35.46 -5.99
CA SER A 132 16.57 -35.78 -7.38
C SER A 132 16.84 -37.26 -7.57
N ASP A 133 17.49 -37.93 -6.61
CA ASP A 133 17.74 -39.37 -6.64
C ASP A 133 16.43 -40.17 -6.56
N ILE A 134 15.50 -39.76 -5.69
CA ILE A 134 14.17 -40.38 -5.58
C ILE A 134 13.36 -40.19 -6.87
N LEU A 135 13.42 -38.98 -7.46
CA LEU A 135 12.74 -38.72 -8.73
C LEU A 135 13.36 -39.50 -9.90
N ASN A 136 14.68 -39.63 -9.95
CA ASN A 136 15.36 -40.45 -10.95
C ASN A 136 15.00 -41.93 -10.79
N LEU A 137 14.88 -42.43 -9.56
CA LEU A 137 14.40 -43.79 -9.29
C LEU A 137 12.98 -43.99 -9.79
N PHE A 138 12.10 -43.02 -9.57
CA PHE A 138 10.73 -43.05 -10.10
C PHE A 138 10.73 -43.09 -11.64
N LEU A 139 11.52 -42.25 -12.30
CA LEU A 139 11.63 -42.22 -13.77
C LEU A 139 12.20 -43.52 -14.35
N GLN A 140 13.10 -44.21 -13.63
CA GLN A 140 13.60 -45.52 -14.03
C GLN A 140 12.54 -46.62 -13.93
N LEU A 141 11.61 -46.49 -12.98
CA LEU A 141 10.53 -47.46 -12.79
C LEU A 141 9.31 -47.16 -13.67
N ASP A 142 9.05 -45.90 -13.99
CA ASP A 142 7.99 -45.46 -14.89
C ASP A 142 8.42 -45.61 -16.36
N HIS A 143 8.46 -46.86 -16.82
CA HIS A 143 8.87 -47.23 -18.18
C HIS A 143 7.93 -46.66 -19.26
N GLU A 144 6.68 -46.32 -18.92
CA GLU A 144 5.68 -45.77 -19.83
C GLU A 144 5.67 -44.23 -19.86
N GLY A 145 6.36 -43.57 -18.91
CA GLY A 145 6.29 -42.11 -18.74
C GLY A 145 4.87 -41.62 -18.41
N ALA A 146 4.07 -42.49 -17.80
CA ALA A 146 2.65 -42.24 -17.54
C ALA A 146 2.43 -41.30 -16.35
N GLY A 147 3.46 -41.09 -15.52
CA GLY A 147 3.41 -40.27 -14.31
C GLY A 147 2.80 -40.99 -13.11
N PHE A 148 2.64 -42.31 -13.18
CA PHE A 148 2.16 -43.16 -12.09
C PHE A 148 2.77 -44.57 -12.19
N LEU A 149 3.15 -45.14 -11.04
CA LEU A 149 3.66 -46.51 -10.95
C LEU A 149 2.51 -47.48 -10.75
N ARG A 150 2.48 -48.55 -11.54
CA ARG A 150 1.54 -49.67 -11.37
C ARG A 150 2.13 -50.69 -10.41
N ALA A 151 1.28 -51.57 -9.88
CA ALA A 151 1.73 -52.65 -9.00
C ALA A 151 2.79 -53.54 -9.67
N GLU A 152 2.72 -53.69 -11.00
CA GLU A 152 3.67 -54.44 -11.83
C GLU A 152 5.07 -53.80 -11.84
N ASP A 153 5.15 -52.46 -11.85
CA ASP A 153 6.41 -51.70 -11.83
C ASP A 153 7.09 -51.77 -10.45
N LEU A 154 6.30 -51.97 -9.39
CA LEU A 154 6.77 -52.07 -8.00
C LEU A 154 7.34 -53.46 -7.65
N CYS A 155 7.03 -54.50 -8.43
CA CYS A 155 7.48 -55.87 -8.15
C CYS A 155 9.01 -56.04 -8.18
N ASN A 156 9.74 -55.14 -8.85
CA ASN A 156 11.21 -55.15 -8.91
C ASN A 156 11.89 -54.30 -7.81
N MET A 157 11.12 -53.64 -6.94
CA MET A 157 11.67 -52.76 -5.91
C MET A 157 12.12 -53.60 -4.69
N ARG A 158 13.43 -53.89 -4.58
CA ARG A 158 13.96 -54.45 -3.33
C ARG A 158 14.07 -53.32 -2.30
N PRO A 159 13.45 -53.43 -1.12
CA PRO A 159 13.59 -52.41 -0.09
C PRO A 159 15.04 -52.33 0.36
N LYS A 160 15.65 -51.15 0.25
CA LYS A 160 16.93 -50.86 0.91
C LYS A 160 16.63 -50.80 2.40
N ARG A 161 16.88 -51.89 3.14
CA ARG A 161 16.86 -51.86 4.61
C ARG A 161 17.91 -50.84 5.06
N SER A 162 17.50 -49.66 5.52
CA SER A 162 18.39 -48.77 6.25
C SER A 162 18.59 -49.35 7.65
N ALA A 163 19.83 -49.75 7.93
CA ALA A 163 20.32 -49.90 9.30
C ALA A 163 20.59 -48.51 9.89
#